data_AF-A0A2N9QRG7-F1
#
_entry.id   AF-A0A2N9QRG7-F1
#
_cell.length_a   1.000
_cell.length_b   1.000
_cell.length_c   1.000
_cell.angle_alpha   90.00
_cell.angle_beta   90.00
_cell.angle_gamma   90.00
#
_symmetry.space_group_name_H-M   'P 1'
#
loop_
_entity.id
_entity.type
_entity.pdbx_description
1 polymer ?
#
loop_
_entity_poly.entity_id
_entity_poly.type
_entity_poly.pdbx_seq_one_letter_code
_entity_poly.pdbx_strand_id
1 'polypeptide(L)'
;MKLKYICLALLSATTLTSCFDLDKSPEGVLSTVNPFTSLGEMNSYLAQFYQTGVKAQDFNSWGSGGIAGIDMNSDNMASGSVNTRLNGGLTLANAGKLGHYNNIRNVNFFLNNLNFKDKNSAAYKQCVGEAYYFRAWFYFQLFKNYGKIAWVNRPLEPQEEEMNQPQQERTVIADSILADLDKAIANLNLQNSSATMRIHKDVARAFKSEVALYEATWEKYHKAKNDAFFDPTVTDAKIKSYLDQCVEACKDVVDRGVWRIYTTGNPLNDYRVIFQTEDLSANPEVLWFKRYDGVNVGNSVDRYLNQGGGSSGVTASLVDDYLTIDGKPFVGPAVLTAKATFGDELKPTVRDPRLCQTVCMPGQILRPDQGGYVVPPLNGSGYNKNETGYSMLKHVQIDYKGSLDQEGKGSTPAIQYRYADILLNYAEALAELDGAANASQIIAILKPLRDRVGMPAVDFDREYNTEADYPFHHLNKYLQAVRRERRIEQACEGRRLDDIFRWAAADELIVGKRAHGVLFVGSNLEHHAKYGTSLVYDKPKGNNLYLSGKPGDAQRYVLPVNPSGYETGWKFNPKRDYLLPFETRMLTLTNNLWKQNPGWDK
;
A
#
# COMPACT_ATOMS: atom_id res chain seq x y z
N MET A 1 -47.43 64.26 -37.69
CA MET A 1 -47.73 62.94 -37.07
C MET A 1 -46.51 62.45 -36.24
N LYS A 2 -46.18 63.14 -35.14
CA LYS A 2 -45.03 62.80 -34.26
C LYS A 2 -45.32 63.19 -32.80
N LEU A 3 -46.52 62.89 -32.30
CA LEU A 3 -46.91 63.17 -30.90
C LEU A 3 -47.67 61.99 -30.24
N LYS A 4 -47.64 60.79 -30.85
CA LYS A 4 -48.32 59.58 -30.34
C LYS A 4 -47.38 58.57 -29.66
N TYR A 5 -46.07 58.84 -29.60
CA TYR A 5 -45.08 57.90 -29.04
C TYR A 5 -44.56 58.29 -27.65
N ILE A 6 -45.06 59.37 -27.04
CA ILE A 6 -44.56 59.85 -25.74
C ILE A 6 -45.51 59.48 -24.58
N CYS A 7 -46.74 59.07 -24.85
CA CYS A 7 -47.70 58.67 -23.81
C CYS A 7 -47.79 57.14 -23.58
N LEU A 8 -47.07 56.33 -24.36
CA LEU A 8 -47.04 54.86 -24.19
C LEU A 8 -45.83 54.35 -23.37
N ALA A 9 -44.93 55.24 -22.95
CA ALA A 9 -43.73 54.90 -22.18
C ALA A 9 -43.87 55.18 -20.66
N LEU A 10 -45.01 55.73 -20.23
CA LEU A 10 -45.25 56.15 -18.83
C LEU A 10 -46.39 55.38 -18.14
N LEU A 11 -46.93 54.34 -18.78
CA LEU A 11 -48.01 53.50 -18.24
C LEU A 11 -47.61 52.03 -18.07
N SER A 12 -46.31 51.76 -17.91
CA SER A 12 -45.75 50.42 -17.66
C SER A 12 -44.79 50.40 -16.47
N ALA A 13 -44.93 51.35 -15.53
CA ALA A 13 -44.06 51.50 -14.37
C ALA A 13 -44.71 51.13 -13.02
N THR A 14 -45.96 50.66 -12.99
CA THR A 14 -46.64 50.30 -11.73
C THR A 14 -47.59 49.14 -11.92
N THR A 15 -47.08 47.91 -11.83
CA THR A 15 -47.78 46.71 -11.30
C THR A 15 -46.91 45.50 -11.63
N LEU A 16 -46.16 45.02 -10.65
CA LEU A 16 -45.77 43.62 -10.43
C LEU A 16 -44.94 43.59 -9.15
N THR A 17 -45.62 43.65 -8.00
CA THR A 17 -45.07 43.20 -6.73
C THR A 17 -45.06 41.67 -6.74
N SER A 18 -44.02 41.06 -7.30
CA SER A 18 -43.62 39.72 -6.89
C SER A 18 -42.49 39.90 -5.88
N CYS A 19 -42.75 39.53 -4.63
CA CYS A 19 -41.70 39.31 -3.64
C CYS A 19 -40.79 38.21 -4.20
N PHE A 20 -39.68 38.59 -4.84
CA PHE A 20 -38.58 37.68 -5.10
C PHE A 20 -37.78 37.61 -3.83
N ASP A 21 -37.87 36.47 -3.14
CA ASP A 21 -37.01 36.09 -2.03
C ASP A 21 -35.60 35.85 -2.62
N LEU A 22 -34.83 36.92 -2.75
CA LEU A 22 -33.55 36.99 -3.48
C LEU A 22 -32.36 36.49 -2.64
N ASP A 23 -32.62 35.85 -1.50
CA ASP A 23 -31.62 35.34 -0.54
C ASP A 23 -31.67 33.81 -0.42
N LYS A 24 -31.92 33.08 -1.52
CA LYS A 24 -31.58 31.65 -1.60
C LYS A 24 -30.32 31.46 -2.41
N SER A 25 -29.18 31.39 -1.70
CA SER A 25 -27.96 30.80 -2.24
C SER A 25 -28.27 29.41 -2.81
N PRO A 26 -27.71 29.02 -3.97
CA PRO A 26 -27.89 27.67 -4.49
C PRO A 26 -27.43 26.65 -3.44
N GLU A 27 -28.28 25.68 -3.14
CA GLU A 27 -27.90 24.58 -2.25
C GLU A 27 -26.66 23.88 -2.81
N GLY A 28 -25.56 23.86 -2.04
CA GLY A 28 -24.30 23.22 -2.41
C GLY A 28 -23.15 24.15 -2.82
N VAL A 29 -23.35 25.48 -2.85
CA VAL A 29 -22.24 26.45 -3.01
C VAL A 29 -21.72 26.85 -1.63
N LEU A 30 -20.41 26.70 -1.39
CA LEU A 30 -19.78 27.16 -0.16
C LEU A 30 -19.90 28.68 -0.03
N SER A 31 -20.63 29.15 0.99
CA SER A 31 -20.62 30.55 1.42
C SER A 31 -19.24 30.94 1.94
N THR A 32 -18.70 32.08 1.49
CA THR A 32 -17.42 32.62 1.99
C THR A 32 -17.55 33.31 3.35
N VAL A 33 -18.77 33.63 3.78
CA VAL A 33 -19.04 34.35 5.04
C VAL A 33 -19.48 33.41 6.15
N ASN A 34 -20.23 32.35 5.84
CA ASN A 34 -20.73 31.39 6.82
C ASN A 34 -20.84 29.99 6.18
N PRO A 35 -19.71 29.29 5.93
CA PRO A 35 -19.72 27.98 5.26
C PRO A 35 -20.24 26.86 6.17
N PHE A 36 -20.57 25.73 5.55
CA PHE A 36 -20.91 24.46 6.23
C PHE A 36 -22.16 24.55 7.10
N THR A 37 -23.18 25.26 6.62
CA THR A 37 -24.47 25.42 7.32
C THR A 37 -25.42 24.26 7.05
N SER A 38 -25.16 23.46 6.01
CA SER A 38 -25.93 22.27 5.63
C SER A 38 -25.04 21.02 5.49
N LEU A 39 -25.64 19.83 5.65
CA LEU A 39 -24.94 18.57 5.41
C LEU A 39 -24.54 18.40 3.94
N GLY A 40 -25.26 19.00 3.00
CA GLY A 40 -24.91 18.98 1.58
C GLY A 40 -23.57 19.67 1.32
N GLU A 41 -23.37 20.88 1.84
CA GLU A 41 -22.10 21.61 1.76
C GLU A 41 -20.95 20.83 2.39
N MET A 42 -21.18 20.26 3.58
CA MET A 42 -20.17 19.48 4.29
C MET A 42 -19.73 18.25 3.48
N ASN A 43 -20.70 17.49 2.96
CA ASN A 43 -20.41 16.29 2.17
C ASN A 43 -19.71 16.62 0.85
N SER A 44 -20.15 17.65 0.13
CA SER A 44 -19.51 18.09 -1.10
C SER A 44 -18.07 18.51 -0.87
N TYR A 45 -17.77 19.19 0.25
CA TYR A 45 -16.40 19.56 0.60
C TYR A 45 -15.54 18.34 0.97
N LEU A 46 -16.08 17.38 1.73
CA LEU A 46 -15.36 16.17 2.11
C LEU A 46 -15.05 15.26 0.91
N ALA A 47 -15.87 15.28 -0.15
CA ALA A 47 -15.68 14.46 -1.33
C ALA A 47 -14.29 14.62 -1.97
N GLN A 48 -13.69 15.81 -1.88
CA GLN A 48 -12.33 16.06 -2.38
C GLN A 48 -11.27 15.18 -1.70
N PHE A 49 -11.47 14.84 -0.41
CA PHE A 49 -10.52 14.02 0.35
C PHE A 49 -10.67 12.54 0.02
N TYR A 50 -11.85 12.08 -0.41
CA TYR A 50 -12.01 10.73 -0.95
C TYR A 50 -11.31 10.55 -2.31
N GLN A 51 -11.06 11.64 -3.03
CA GLN A 51 -10.32 11.59 -4.30
C GLN A 51 -8.80 11.54 -4.08
N THR A 52 -8.29 12.25 -3.06
CA THR A 52 -6.85 12.47 -2.84
C THR A 52 -6.27 11.75 -1.63
N GLY A 53 -7.12 11.31 -0.69
CA GLY A 53 -6.78 10.76 0.62
C GLY A 53 -6.98 9.26 0.74
N VAL A 54 -6.74 8.52 -0.35
CA VAL A 54 -6.90 7.06 -0.44
C VAL A 54 -5.84 6.45 -1.35
N LYS A 55 -5.54 5.17 -1.16
CA LYS A 55 -4.72 4.40 -2.11
C LYS A 55 -5.51 4.23 -3.41
N ALA A 56 -4.85 4.38 -4.55
CA ALA A 56 -5.41 4.08 -5.85
C ALA A 56 -4.96 2.69 -6.33
N GLN A 57 -5.81 2.02 -7.07
CA GLN A 57 -5.44 0.89 -7.90
C GLN A 57 -5.01 1.42 -9.26
N ASP A 58 -3.87 0.94 -9.75
CA ASP A 58 -3.34 1.28 -11.06
C ASP A 58 -2.14 0.41 -11.41
N PHE A 59 -1.68 0.55 -12.66
CA PHE A 59 -0.42 0.01 -13.16
C PHE A 59 0.00 0.77 -14.42
N ASN A 60 1.29 0.91 -14.70
CA ASN A 60 1.78 1.62 -15.89
C ASN A 60 2.85 0.83 -16.65
N SER A 61 3.24 1.35 -17.81
CA SER A 61 4.19 0.71 -18.74
C SER A 61 5.59 0.47 -18.16
N TRP A 62 5.94 1.12 -17.05
CA TRP A 62 7.21 0.95 -16.33
C TRP A 62 7.12 -0.04 -15.18
N GLY A 63 5.98 -0.75 -15.04
CA GLY A 63 5.72 -1.70 -13.97
C GLY A 63 5.18 -1.08 -12.68
N SER A 64 5.06 0.25 -12.62
CA SER A 64 4.78 0.98 -11.39
C SER A 64 3.35 1.49 -11.34
N GLY A 65 2.97 2.10 -10.20
CA GLY A 65 1.68 2.74 -10.04
C GLY A 65 0.70 1.90 -9.25
N GLY A 66 -0.14 2.60 -8.49
CA GLY A 66 -1.19 2.01 -7.67
C GLY A 66 -0.74 0.92 -6.68
N ILE A 67 -1.71 0.23 -6.11
CA ILE A 67 -1.50 -0.88 -5.17
C ILE A 67 -0.75 -2.04 -5.85
N ALA A 68 -1.11 -2.38 -7.10
CA ALA A 68 -0.53 -3.52 -7.81
C ALA A 68 0.95 -3.35 -8.21
N GLY A 69 1.44 -2.11 -8.43
CA GLY A 69 2.80 -1.87 -8.91
C GLY A 69 3.78 -1.28 -7.89
N ILE A 70 3.31 -0.78 -6.74
CA ILE A 70 4.19 -0.01 -5.83
C ILE A 70 5.25 -0.87 -5.15
N ASP A 71 5.01 -2.17 -4.92
CA ASP A 71 5.96 -3.10 -4.28
C ASP A 71 7.26 -3.34 -5.10
N MET A 72 7.38 -2.80 -6.31
CA MET A 72 8.66 -2.75 -7.04
C MET A 72 9.72 -1.86 -6.36
N ASN A 73 9.32 -1.11 -5.33
CA ASN A 73 10.22 -0.38 -4.45
C ASN A 73 10.74 -1.24 -3.27
N SER A 74 10.54 -2.56 -3.29
CA SER A 74 10.88 -3.48 -2.21
C SER A 74 11.56 -4.77 -2.71
N ASP A 75 11.77 -5.73 -1.83
CA ASP A 75 12.28 -7.07 -2.16
C ASP A 75 11.21 -8.03 -2.73
N ASN A 76 9.94 -7.62 -2.82
CA ASN A 76 8.85 -8.48 -3.31
C ASN A 76 8.67 -8.48 -4.83
N MET A 77 8.95 -7.37 -5.50
CA MET A 77 8.80 -7.23 -6.95
C MET A 77 9.99 -6.49 -7.53
N ALA A 78 10.25 -6.70 -8.82
CA ALA A 78 11.30 -6.01 -9.55
C ALA A 78 10.82 -5.58 -10.94
N SER A 79 11.48 -4.57 -11.49
CA SER A 79 11.28 -4.07 -12.86
C SER A 79 12.57 -4.17 -13.66
N GLY A 80 12.50 -3.86 -14.96
CA GLY A 80 13.66 -3.75 -15.85
C GLY A 80 14.66 -2.64 -15.46
N SER A 81 14.34 -1.86 -14.42
CA SER A 81 15.19 -0.83 -13.82
C SER A 81 15.24 -0.96 -12.30
N VAL A 82 16.41 -0.65 -11.72
CA VAL A 82 16.57 -0.65 -10.27
C VAL A 82 15.85 0.58 -9.69
N ASN A 83 15.07 0.38 -8.63
CA ASN A 83 14.47 1.48 -7.89
C ASN A 83 15.56 2.43 -7.35
N THR A 84 15.42 3.72 -7.63
CA THR A 84 16.43 4.73 -7.29
C THR A 84 16.74 4.79 -5.79
N ARG A 85 15.74 4.60 -4.93
CA ARG A 85 15.91 4.61 -3.47
C ARG A 85 16.61 3.36 -2.97
N LEU A 86 16.21 2.18 -3.44
CA LEU A 86 16.90 0.93 -3.11
C LEU A 86 18.37 0.97 -3.53
N ASN A 87 18.68 1.64 -4.64
CA ASN A 87 20.06 1.79 -5.10
C ASN A 87 20.85 2.91 -4.39
N GLY A 88 20.28 3.62 -3.42
CA GLY A 88 20.91 4.80 -2.82
C GLY A 88 21.25 5.91 -3.82
N GLY A 89 20.57 5.92 -4.98
CA GLY A 89 20.79 6.88 -6.06
C GLY A 89 19.97 8.16 -5.92
N LEU A 90 19.17 8.29 -4.86
CA LEU A 90 18.46 9.53 -4.57
C LEU A 90 19.46 10.65 -4.20
N THR A 91 19.13 11.86 -4.64
CA THR A 91 19.87 13.11 -4.39
C THR A 91 18.91 14.18 -3.90
N LEU A 92 19.42 15.35 -3.48
CA LEU A 92 18.56 16.49 -3.13
C LEU A 92 17.66 16.97 -4.29
N ALA A 93 18.06 16.71 -5.55
CA ALA A 93 17.22 17.00 -6.71
C ALA A 93 15.96 16.12 -6.79
N ASN A 94 15.92 15.02 -6.05
CA ASN A 94 14.76 14.13 -5.94
C ASN A 94 13.80 14.53 -4.80
N ALA A 95 14.08 15.61 -4.06
CA ALA A 95 13.20 16.10 -3.02
C ALA A 95 11.83 16.49 -3.61
N GLY A 96 10.78 15.85 -3.13
CA GLY A 96 9.40 16.07 -3.58
C GLY A 96 8.70 17.17 -2.81
N LYS A 97 7.72 17.82 -3.45
CA LYS A 97 6.83 18.78 -2.81
C LYS A 97 6.01 18.12 -1.71
N LEU A 98 5.85 18.80 -0.58
CA LEU A 98 5.02 18.35 0.55
C LEU A 98 3.53 18.64 0.31
N GLY A 99 2.99 18.18 -0.84
CA GLY A 99 1.66 18.53 -1.34
C GLY A 99 0.50 18.19 -0.40
N HIS A 100 0.69 17.23 0.52
CA HIS A 100 -0.32 16.88 1.53
C HIS A 100 -0.64 18.04 2.49
N TYR A 101 0.24 19.02 2.69
CA TYR A 101 -0.08 20.21 3.48
C TYR A 101 -1.24 21.04 2.88
N ASN A 102 -1.44 21.01 1.56
CA ASN A 102 -2.60 21.66 0.93
C ASN A 102 -3.91 21.01 1.40
N ASN A 103 -3.94 19.67 1.45
CA ASN A 103 -5.11 18.94 1.93
C ASN A 103 -5.30 19.13 3.44
N ILE A 104 -4.21 19.12 4.22
CA ILE A 104 -4.26 19.40 5.67
C ILE A 104 -4.84 20.80 5.93
N ARG A 105 -4.43 21.82 5.17
CA ARG A 105 -5.02 23.17 5.24
C ARG A 105 -6.52 23.14 4.97
N ASN A 106 -6.97 22.41 3.95
CA ASN A 106 -8.38 22.29 3.62
C ASN A 106 -9.17 21.56 4.72
N VAL A 107 -8.62 20.49 5.30
CA VAL A 107 -9.25 19.81 6.43
C VAL A 107 -9.31 20.72 7.67
N ASN A 108 -8.24 21.45 7.96
CA ASN A 108 -8.23 22.43 9.05
C ASN A 108 -9.26 23.53 8.82
N PHE A 109 -9.39 24.04 7.60
CA PHE A 109 -10.43 25.01 7.24
C PHE A 109 -11.83 24.43 7.50
N PHE A 110 -12.09 23.20 7.06
CA PHE A 110 -13.36 22.52 7.34
C PHE A 110 -13.65 22.46 8.84
N LEU A 111 -12.74 21.88 9.63
CA LEU A 111 -12.91 21.68 11.07
C LEU A 111 -13.09 23.00 11.85
N ASN A 112 -12.48 24.10 11.39
CA ASN A 112 -12.54 25.39 12.07
C ASN A 112 -13.78 26.22 11.70
N ASN A 113 -14.49 25.89 10.62
CA ASN A 113 -15.57 26.73 10.09
C ASN A 113 -16.95 26.04 10.09
N LEU A 114 -17.16 25.04 10.96
CA LEU A 114 -18.42 24.28 11.00
C LEU A 114 -19.58 25.05 11.65
N ASN A 115 -20.49 25.56 10.81
CA ASN A 115 -21.66 26.36 11.23
C ASN A 115 -23.00 25.60 11.20
N PHE A 116 -22.96 24.27 11.06
CA PHE A 116 -24.15 23.43 11.12
C PHE A 116 -24.82 23.52 12.50
N LYS A 117 -26.14 23.74 12.53
CA LYS A 117 -26.90 24.01 13.76
C LYS A 117 -26.94 22.80 14.70
N ASP A 118 -27.24 21.61 14.17
CA ASP A 118 -27.35 20.39 14.98
C ASP A 118 -26.03 19.61 15.03
N LYS A 119 -25.14 20.09 15.90
CA LYS A 119 -23.83 19.45 16.15
C LYS A 119 -23.94 18.08 16.86
N ASN A 120 -25.12 17.68 17.30
CA ASN A 120 -25.33 16.39 17.98
C ASN A 120 -25.81 15.29 17.04
N SER A 121 -26.34 15.64 15.87
CA SER A 121 -26.78 14.67 14.86
C SER A 121 -25.66 13.69 14.46
N ALA A 122 -26.05 12.45 14.19
CA ALA A 122 -25.13 11.41 13.73
C ALA A 122 -24.49 11.76 12.37
N ALA A 123 -25.21 12.48 11.50
CA ALA A 123 -24.70 12.90 10.19
C ALA A 123 -23.63 14.00 10.31
N TYR A 124 -23.80 14.97 11.22
CA TYR A 124 -22.76 15.95 11.51
C TYR A 124 -21.50 15.29 12.07
N LYS A 125 -21.67 14.42 13.08
CA LYS A 125 -20.55 13.69 13.70
C LYS A 125 -19.82 12.83 12.66
N GLN A 126 -20.55 12.14 11.78
CA GLN A 126 -19.97 11.41 10.67
C GLN A 126 -19.03 12.29 9.83
N CYS A 127 -19.47 13.48 9.42
CA CYS A 127 -18.63 14.41 8.65
C CYS A 127 -17.39 14.88 9.42
N VAL A 128 -17.53 15.18 10.71
CA VAL A 128 -16.40 15.57 11.59
C VAL A 128 -15.40 14.43 11.73
N GLY A 129 -15.88 13.20 11.93
CA GLY A 129 -15.04 12.02 12.06
C GLY A 129 -14.27 11.70 10.79
N GLU A 130 -14.90 11.85 9.62
CA GLU A 130 -14.23 11.69 8.33
C GLU A 130 -13.12 12.74 8.12
N ALA A 131 -13.36 14.00 8.49
CA ALA A 131 -12.35 15.04 8.43
C ALA A 131 -11.11 14.70 9.29
N TYR A 132 -11.30 14.30 10.54
CA TYR A 132 -10.19 13.88 11.40
C TYR A 132 -9.43 12.68 10.84
N TYR A 133 -10.14 11.68 10.31
CA TYR A 133 -9.52 10.54 9.63
C TYR A 133 -8.61 11.00 8.48
N PHE A 134 -9.10 11.87 7.59
CA PHE A 134 -8.30 12.32 6.46
C PHE A 134 -7.12 13.19 6.87
N ARG A 135 -7.26 14.03 7.91
CA ARG A 135 -6.11 14.78 8.44
C ARG A 135 -5.03 13.83 8.93
N ALA A 136 -5.40 12.82 9.71
CA ALA A 136 -4.50 11.76 10.15
C ALA A 136 -3.86 11.03 8.95
N TRP A 137 -4.63 10.74 7.90
CA TRP A 137 -4.14 10.05 6.71
C TRP A 137 -3.07 10.86 5.98
N PHE A 138 -3.34 12.16 5.72
CA PHE A 138 -2.38 13.04 5.06
C PHE A 138 -1.11 13.25 5.88
N TYR A 139 -1.24 13.40 7.20
CA TYR A 139 -0.09 13.48 8.08
C TYR A 139 0.72 12.19 8.11
N PHE A 140 0.07 11.03 8.13
CA PHE A 140 0.78 9.75 8.13
C PHE A 140 1.58 9.52 6.84
N GLN A 141 1.07 9.94 5.67
CA GLN A 141 1.85 9.88 4.42
C GLN A 141 3.10 10.76 4.47
N LEU A 142 3.02 11.96 5.05
CA LEU A 142 4.19 12.80 5.27
C LEU A 142 5.13 12.19 6.30
N PHE A 143 4.58 11.69 7.40
CA PHE A 143 5.33 11.12 8.52
C PHE A 143 6.19 9.92 8.12
N LYS A 144 5.63 8.96 7.38
CA LYS A 144 6.40 7.79 6.89
C LYS A 144 7.55 8.18 5.98
N ASN A 145 7.33 9.18 5.13
CA ASN A 145 8.30 9.60 4.14
C ASN A 145 9.40 10.50 4.71
N TYR A 146 9.06 11.37 5.67
CA TYR A 146 9.91 12.48 6.08
C TYR A 146 10.25 12.50 7.57
N GLY A 147 9.61 11.67 8.41
CA GLY A 147 9.83 11.66 9.84
C GLY A 147 9.37 12.97 10.50
N LYS A 148 10.32 13.80 10.94
CA LYS A 148 10.05 15.06 11.63
C LYS A 148 9.50 16.11 10.66
N ILE A 149 8.27 16.55 10.91
CA ILE A 149 7.54 17.54 10.10
C ILE A 149 6.84 18.55 11.03
N ALA A 150 6.38 19.68 10.51
CA ALA A 150 5.58 20.62 11.31
C ALA A 150 4.15 20.11 11.48
N TRP A 151 3.66 20.09 12.72
CA TRP A 151 2.27 19.78 13.03
C TRP A 151 1.43 21.06 13.05
N VAL A 152 0.39 21.10 12.23
CA VAL A 152 -0.48 22.27 12.01
C VAL A 152 -1.93 21.80 12.04
N ASN A 153 -2.66 22.19 13.09
CA ASN A 153 -4.02 21.72 13.37
C ASN A 153 -5.10 22.81 13.18
N ARG A 154 -4.71 23.97 12.67
CA ARG A 154 -5.58 25.12 12.36
C ARG A 154 -5.16 25.79 11.04
N PRO A 155 -6.04 26.59 10.40
CA PRO A 155 -5.60 27.53 9.39
C PRO A 155 -4.54 28.48 9.95
N LEU A 156 -3.52 28.75 9.16
CA LEU A 156 -2.49 29.74 9.45
C LEU A 156 -2.80 30.99 8.64
N GLU A 157 -2.69 32.15 9.28
CA GLU A 157 -2.73 33.43 8.58
C GLU A 157 -1.47 33.59 7.71
N PRO A 158 -1.53 34.33 6.59
CA PRO A 158 -0.39 34.53 5.70
C PRO A 158 0.61 35.56 6.27
N GLN A 159 1.02 35.34 7.51
CA GLN A 159 1.98 36.16 8.26
C GLN A 159 3.18 35.30 8.62
N GLU A 160 4.39 35.85 8.49
CA GLU A 160 5.64 35.08 8.59
C GLU A 160 5.78 34.34 9.94
N GLU A 161 5.43 34.99 11.05
CA GLU A 161 5.47 34.40 12.40
C GLU A 161 4.54 33.18 12.54
N GLU A 162 3.36 33.20 11.89
CA GLU A 162 2.44 32.07 11.90
C GLU A 162 2.85 30.95 10.94
N MET A 163 3.48 31.30 9.82
CA MET A 163 3.89 30.34 8.79
C MET A 163 5.19 29.60 9.16
N ASN A 164 6.02 30.18 10.01
CA ASN A 164 7.30 29.62 10.48
C ASN A 164 7.13 28.56 11.58
N GLN A 165 6.40 27.49 11.28
CA GLN A 165 6.20 26.37 12.22
C GLN A 165 7.41 25.43 12.25
N PRO A 166 8.03 25.16 13.41
CA PRO A 166 9.18 24.25 13.50
C PRO A 166 8.76 22.78 13.31
N GLN A 167 9.71 21.96 12.86
CA GLN A 167 9.54 20.51 12.89
C GLN A 167 9.33 20.04 14.34
N GLN A 168 8.49 19.02 14.49
CA GLN A 168 8.24 18.37 15.76
C GLN A 168 8.95 17.03 15.83
N GLU A 169 9.20 16.57 17.05
CA GLU A 169 9.70 15.22 17.30
C GLU A 169 8.70 14.16 16.81
N ARG A 170 9.21 12.97 16.44
CA ARG A 170 8.38 11.92 15.85
C ARG A 170 7.23 11.51 16.76
N THR A 171 7.52 11.35 18.06
CA THR A 171 6.50 10.94 19.05
C THR A 171 5.37 11.96 19.15
N VAL A 172 5.65 13.26 19.06
CA VAL A 172 4.63 14.33 19.07
C VAL A 172 3.71 14.22 17.85
N ILE A 173 4.29 13.94 16.67
CA ILE A 173 3.52 13.80 15.43
C ILE A 173 2.67 12.53 15.47
N ALA A 174 3.26 11.40 15.86
CA ALA A 174 2.57 10.12 15.99
C ALA A 174 1.39 10.21 16.98
N ASP A 175 1.61 10.80 18.16
CA ASP A 175 0.56 11.05 19.15
C ASP A 175 -0.56 11.93 18.61
N SER A 176 -0.21 12.94 17.82
CA SER A 176 -1.20 13.84 17.25
C SER A 176 -2.03 13.17 16.16
N ILE A 177 -1.42 12.30 15.33
CA ILE A 177 -2.13 11.45 14.36
C ILE A 177 -3.08 10.49 15.08
N LEU A 178 -2.61 9.81 16.13
CA LEU A 178 -3.42 8.88 16.92
C LEU A 178 -4.59 9.61 17.62
N ALA A 179 -4.36 10.82 18.14
CA ALA A 179 -5.40 11.64 18.75
C ALA A 179 -6.47 12.10 17.74
N ASP A 180 -6.10 12.36 16.49
CA ASP A 180 -7.08 12.62 15.43
C ASP A 180 -7.86 11.35 15.08
N LEU A 181 -7.22 10.19 15.08
CA LEU A 181 -7.92 8.91 14.88
C LEU A 181 -8.87 8.59 16.04
N ASP A 182 -8.54 8.93 17.28
CA ASP A 182 -9.46 8.83 18.42
C ASP A 182 -10.69 9.71 18.24
N LYS A 183 -10.51 10.96 17.78
CA LYS A 183 -11.64 11.83 17.44
C LYS A 183 -12.47 11.28 16.28
N ALA A 184 -11.82 10.68 15.29
CA ALA A 184 -12.52 10.02 14.20
C ALA A 184 -13.38 8.84 14.74
N ILE A 185 -12.78 7.94 15.52
CA ILE A 185 -13.45 6.77 16.11
C ILE A 185 -14.64 7.18 17.00
N ALA A 186 -14.49 8.25 17.78
CA ALA A 186 -15.55 8.75 18.65
C ALA A 186 -16.78 9.27 17.86
N ASN A 187 -16.56 9.80 16.65
CA ASN A 187 -17.59 10.47 15.87
C ASN A 187 -18.19 9.63 14.73
N LEU A 188 -17.43 8.69 14.18
CA LEU A 188 -17.85 7.87 13.05
C LEU A 188 -18.91 6.81 13.45
N ASN A 189 -19.82 6.52 12.53
CA ASN A 189 -20.81 5.47 12.72
C ASN A 189 -20.19 4.07 12.56
N LEU A 190 -20.80 3.07 13.19
CA LEU A 190 -20.50 1.66 12.94
C LEU A 190 -21.14 1.23 11.62
N GLN A 191 -20.48 0.30 10.93
CA GLN A 191 -20.99 -0.37 9.73
C GLN A 191 -20.71 -1.87 9.82
N ASN A 192 -21.48 -2.66 9.09
CA ASN A 192 -21.34 -4.12 8.99
C ASN A 192 -20.99 -4.58 7.56
N SER A 193 -20.82 -3.62 6.65
CA SER A 193 -20.46 -3.84 5.24
C SER A 193 -19.81 -2.57 4.70
N SER A 194 -19.19 -2.67 3.52
CA SER A 194 -18.57 -1.54 2.83
C SER A 194 -19.51 -0.82 1.85
N ALA A 195 -20.81 -1.15 1.87
CA ALA A 195 -21.82 -0.63 0.93
C ALA A 195 -22.01 0.89 0.94
N THR A 196 -21.68 1.57 2.05
CA THR A 196 -21.73 3.04 2.09
C THR A 196 -20.63 3.68 1.23
N MET A 197 -19.56 2.95 0.94
CA MET A 197 -18.31 3.43 0.32
C MET A 197 -17.65 4.59 1.08
N ARG A 198 -18.08 4.85 2.32
CA ARG A 198 -17.56 5.91 3.19
C ARG A 198 -16.78 5.32 4.35
N ILE A 199 -15.86 6.11 4.89
CA ILE A 199 -15.13 5.76 6.10
C ILE A 199 -16.12 5.58 7.25
N HIS A 200 -15.89 4.55 8.05
CA HIS A 200 -16.66 4.25 9.25
C HIS A 200 -15.73 3.89 10.41
N LYS A 201 -16.30 3.69 11.60
CA LYS A 201 -15.53 3.55 12.84
C LYS A 201 -14.43 2.49 12.77
N ASP A 202 -14.74 1.29 12.26
CA ASP A 202 -13.73 0.23 12.13
C ASP A 202 -12.65 0.50 11.09
N VAL A 203 -12.90 1.32 10.07
CA VAL A 203 -11.85 1.79 9.15
C VAL A 203 -10.88 2.70 9.91
N ALA A 204 -11.39 3.59 10.75
CA ALA A 204 -10.54 4.44 11.59
C ALA A 204 -9.76 3.62 12.64
N ARG A 205 -10.35 2.56 13.20
CA ARG A 205 -9.65 1.61 14.08
C ARG A 205 -8.56 0.83 13.34
N ALA A 206 -8.85 0.36 12.11
CA ALA A 206 -7.86 -0.29 11.26
C ALA A 206 -6.67 0.65 11.02
N PHE A 207 -6.94 1.90 10.68
CA PHE A 207 -5.89 2.88 10.46
C PHE A 207 -5.14 3.24 11.77
N LYS A 208 -5.83 3.35 12.91
CA LYS A 208 -5.19 3.53 14.22
C LYS A 208 -4.22 2.40 14.53
N SER A 209 -4.63 1.14 14.29
CA SER A 209 -3.75 -0.01 14.48
C SER A 209 -2.52 0.02 13.58
N GLU A 210 -2.66 0.48 12.33
CA GLU A 210 -1.53 0.61 11.40
C GLU A 210 -0.53 1.69 11.87
N VAL A 211 -1.02 2.88 12.24
CA VAL A 211 -0.15 3.97 12.73
C VAL A 211 0.58 3.55 14.00
N ALA A 212 -0.15 2.97 14.96
CA ALA A 212 0.41 2.56 16.23
C ALA A 212 1.45 1.44 16.07
N LEU A 213 1.17 0.43 15.24
CA LEU A 213 2.14 -0.63 14.95
C LEU A 213 3.37 -0.09 14.20
N TYR A 214 3.16 0.78 13.22
CA TYR A 214 4.25 1.40 12.46
C TYR A 214 5.20 2.14 13.39
N GLU A 215 4.67 3.03 14.24
CA GLU A 215 5.49 3.82 15.13
C GLU A 215 6.18 2.97 16.20
N ALA A 216 5.45 2.04 16.82
CA ALA A 216 6.01 1.14 17.82
C ALA A 216 7.23 0.39 17.28
N THR A 217 7.09 -0.22 16.11
CA THR A 217 8.16 -1.03 15.50
C THR A 217 9.29 -0.15 15.00
N TRP A 218 9.00 0.99 14.37
CA TRP A 218 10.01 1.95 13.95
C TRP A 218 10.89 2.38 15.12
N GLU A 219 10.27 2.89 16.19
CA GLU A 219 11.00 3.35 17.38
C GLU A 219 11.76 2.19 18.04
N LYS A 220 11.16 1.01 18.16
CA LYS A 220 11.83 -0.18 18.72
C LYS A 220 13.12 -0.54 17.98
N TYR A 221 13.05 -0.67 16.66
CA TYR A 221 14.17 -1.21 15.88
C TYR A 221 15.24 -0.16 15.57
N HIS A 222 14.86 1.08 15.26
CA HIS A 222 15.81 2.17 15.06
C HIS A 222 16.53 2.55 16.37
N LYS A 223 15.82 2.54 17.51
CA LYS A 223 16.43 2.71 18.85
C LYS A 223 17.40 1.57 19.17
N ALA A 224 17.04 0.31 18.89
CA ALA A 224 17.92 -0.83 19.12
C ALA A 224 19.21 -0.76 18.30
N LYS A 225 19.15 -0.16 17.10
CA LYS A 225 20.32 0.12 16.26
C LYS A 225 21.06 1.41 16.63
N ASN A 226 20.50 2.23 17.52
CA ASN A 226 21.02 3.53 17.92
C ASN A 226 21.35 4.43 16.70
N ASP A 227 20.45 4.48 15.73
CA ASP A 227 20.60 5.32 14.54
C ASP A 227 19.91 6.69 14.68
N ALA A 228 19.92 7.51 13.64
CA ALA A 228 19.40 8.87 13.71
C ALA A 228 17.90 8.99 13.43
N PHE A 229 17.20 7.87 13.22
CA PHE A 229 15.81 7.86 12.74
C PHE A 229 14.77 7.68 13.85
N PHE A 230 15.17 7.21 15.03
CA PHE A 230 14.30 7.13 16.20
C PHE A 230 14.22 8.48 16.92
N ASP A 231 13.19 8.67 17.73
CA ASP A 231 13.06 9.80 18.63
C ASP A 231 13.98 9.60 19.85
N PRO A 232 14.99 10.47 20.07
CA PRO A 232 15.96 10.29 21.15
C PRO A 232 15.35 10.33 22.55
N THR A 233 14.10 10.82 22.69
CA THR A 233 13.38 10.90 23.95
C THR A 233 12.46 9.70 24.20
N VAL A 234 12.33 8.78 23.23
CA VAL A 234 11.39 7.65 23.32
C VAL A 234 11.80 6.64 24.40
N THR A 235 10.83 6.26 25.23
CA THR A 235 11.00 5.25 26.28
C THR A 235 10.41 3.91 25.84
N ASP A 236 10.86 2.82 26.46
CA ASP A 236 10.29 1.49 26.19
C ASP A 236 8.81 1.42 26.60
N ALA A 237 8.42 2.17 27.64
CA ALA A 237 7.03 2.33 28.04
C ALA A 237 6.19 3.03 26.95
N LYS A 238 6.78 4.03 26.25
CA LYS A 238 6.12 4.71 25.13
C LYS A 238 5.97 3.80 23.91
N ILE A 239 7.01 3.04 23.58
CA ILE A 239 6.94 2.01 22.52
C ILE A 239 5.85 0.98 22.86
N LYS A 240 5.83 0.49 24.11
CA LYS A 240 4.81 -0.45 24.57
C LYS A 240 3.40 0.15 24.46
N SER A 241 3.21 1.42 24.81
CA SER A 241 1.88 2.04 24.75
C SER A 241 1.34 2.17 23.31
N TYR A 242 2.21 2.29 22.31
CA TYR A 242 1.79 2.19 20.92
C TYR A 242 1.38 0.75 20.54
N LEU A 243 2.11 -0.27 21.00
CA LEU A 243 1.70 -1.67 20.79
C LEU A 243 0.36 -1.97 21.47
N ASP A 244 0.15 -1.47 22.69
CA ASP A 244 -1.10 -1.62 23.43
C ASP A 244 -2.26 -0.95 22.67
N GLN A 245 -2.07 0.27 22.13
CA GLN A 245 -3.07 0.95 21.29
C GLN A 245 -3.39 0.18 20.00
N CYS A 246 -2.39 -0.47 19.39
CA CYS A 246 -2.60 -1.34 18.23
C CYS A 246 -3.48 -2.55 18.62
N VAL A 247 -3.13 -3.23 19.71
CA VAL A 247 -3.89 -4.37 20.25
C VAL A 247 -5.33 -3.97 20.55
N GLU A 248 -5.55 -2.88 21.27
CA GLU A 248 -6.88 -2.38 21.62
C GLU A 248 -7.71 -2.06 20.37
N ALA A 249 -7.16 -1.31 19.41
CA ALA A 249 -7.86 -0.95 18.18
C ALA A 249 -8.24 -2.19 17.35
N CYS A 250 -7.36 -3.19 17.28
CA CYS A 250 -7.65 -4.45 16.59
C CYS A 250 -8.72 -5.26 17.34
N LYS A 251 -8.57 -5.42 18.65
CA LYS A 251 -9.51 -6.15 19.50
C LYS A 251 -10.92 -5.57 19.39
N ASP A 252 -11.04 -4.25 19.41
CA ASP A 252 -12.29 -3.51 19.22
C ASP A 252 -13.02 -3.83 17.91
N VAL A 253 -12.28 -4.22 16.85
CA VAL A 253 -12.86 -4.66 15.57
C VAL A 253 -13.18 -6.15 15.61
N VAL A 254 -12.29 -6.98 16.17
CA VAL A 254 -12.49 -8.44 16.29
C VAL A 254 -13.70 -8.76 17.16
N ASP A 255 -13.83 -8.12 18.34
CA ASP A 255 -14.91 -8.34 19.30
C ASP A 255 -16.29 -8.02 18.74
N ARG A 256 -16.39 -7.17 17.71
CA ARG A 256 -17.66 -6.89 17.05
C ARG A 256 -18.24 -8.10 16.35
N GLY A 257 -17.42 -9.05 15.90
CA GLY A 257 -17.86 -10.27 15.22
C GLY A 257 -18.60 -10.06 13.89
N VAL A 258 -18.52 -8.87 13.27
CA VAL A 258 -19.23 -8.56 12.02
C VAL A 258 -18.39 -8.81 10.76
N TRP A 259 -17.07 -8.76 10.89
CA TRP A 259 -16.10 -8.98 9.80
C TRP A 259 -15.53 -10.39 9.88
N ARG A 260 -15.21 -10.98 8.72
CA ARG A 260 -14.61 -12.31 8.63
C ARG A 260 -13.83 -12.46 7.34
N ILE A 261 -12.84 -13.34 7.34
CA ILE A 261 -12.10 -13.71 6.13
C ILE A 261 -13.07 -14.29 5.09
N TYR A 262 -12.92 -13.83 3.85
CA TYR A 262 -13.75 -14.26 2.74
C TYR A 262 -13.43 -15.71 2.40
N THR A 263 -14.46 -16.56 2.37
CA THR A 263 -14.33 -17.93 1.88
C THR A 263 -15.65 -18.42 1.32
N THR A 264 -15.56 -19.17 0.23
CA THR A 264 -16.65 -19.93 -0.40
C THR A 264 -16.39 -21.45 -0.31
N GLY A 265 -15.33 -21.85 0.41
CA GLY A 265 -14.82 -23.23 0.41
C GLY A 265 -13.94 -23.55 -0.79
N ASN A 266 -13.46 -22.54 -1.54
CA ASN A 266 -12.58 -22.72 -2.69
C ASN A 266 -11.16 -22.22 -2.37
N PRO A 267 -10.31 -23.05 -1.76
CA PRO A 267 -8.99 -22.63 -1.27
C PRO A 267 -8.03 -22.17 -2.38
N LEU A 268 -8.30 -22.54 -3.63
CA LEU A 268 -7.47 -22.17 -4.79
C LEU A 268 -7.88 -20.85 -5.44
N ASN A 269 -8.94 -20.19 -4.98
CA ASN A 269 -9.42 -18.94 -5.57
C ASN A 269 -9.89 -17.89 -4.55
N ASP A 270 -10.32 -18.30 -3.35
CA ASP A 270 -10.90 -17.40 -2.33
C ASP A 270 -9.95 -16.27 -1.91
N TYR A 271 -8.62 -16.49 -1.97
CA TYR A 271 -7.65 -15.46 -1.63
C TYR A 271 -7.53 -14.39 -2.72
N ARG A 272 -7.41 -14.76 -4.00
CA ARG A 272 -7.27 -13.76 -5.08
C ARG A 272 -8.57 -13.09 -5.49
N VAL A 273 -9.70 -13.78 -5.39
CA VAL A 273 -10.95 -13.33 -6.05
C VAL A 273 -11.39 -11.95 -5.61
N ILE A 274 -11.13 -11.57 -4.35
CA ILE A 274 -11.46 -10.24 -3.83
C ILE A 274 -10.74 -9.11 -4.56
N PHE A 275 -9.55 -9.36 -5.12
CA PHE A 275 -8.74 -8.36 -5.81
C PHE A 275 -9.16 -8.12 -7.27
N GLN A 276 -10.00 -9.00 -7.82
CA GLN A 276 -10.58 -8.86 -9.17
C GLN A 276 -12.10 -8.56 -9.15
N THR A 277 -12.73 -8.60 -7.97
CA THR A 277 -14.17 -8.38 -7.82
C THR A 277 -14.49 -6.89 -7.85
N GLU A 278 -15.25 -6.45 -8.86
CA GLU A 278 -15.52 -5.02 -9.11
C GLU A 278 -16.26 -4.32 -7.95
N ASP A 279 -17.19 -5.04 -7.30
CA ASP A 279 -18.00 -4.53 -6.21
C ASP A 279 -17.85 -5.40 -4.95
N LEU A 280 -17.11 -4.87 -3.98
CA LEU A 280 -16.85 -5.51 -2.69
C LEU A 280 -17.83 -5.06 -1.60
N SER A 281 -18.90 -4.33 -1.94
CA SER A 281 -19.86 -3.76 -0.97
C SER A 281 -20.45 -4.79 -0.01
N ALA A 282 -20.69 -6.01 -0.51
CA ALA A 282 -21.24 -7.15 0.25
C ALA A 282 -20.15 -8.13 0.74
N ASN A 283 -18.88 -7.88 0.44
CA ASN A 283 -17.79 -8.74 0.86
C ASN A 283 -17.56 -8.60 2.38
N PRO A 284 -17.58 -9.70 3.15
CA PRO A 284 -17.48 -9.65 4.61
C PRO A 284 -16.06 -9.45 5.15
N GLU A 285 -15.04 -9.53 4.30
CA GLU A 285 -13.64 -9.27 4.65
C GLU A 285 -13.27 -7.81 4.44
N VAL A 286 -13.90 -7.12 3.49
CA VAL A 286 -13.49 -5.78 3.06
C VAL A 286 -14.20 -4.72 3.89
N LEU A 287 -13.44 -4.01 4.73
CA LEU A 287 -13.93 -2.90 5.54
C LEU A 287 -14.19 -1.69 4.66
N TRP A 288 -13.25 -1.37 3.75
CA TRP A 288 -13.39 -0.23 2.85
C TRP A 288 -12.52 -0.37 1.60
N PHE A 289 -13.08 0.05 0.47
CA PHE A 289 -12.43 0.03 -0.85
C PHE A 289 -12.87 1.23 -1.68
N LYS A 290 -12.03 1.62 -2.63
CA LYS A 290 -12.39 2.56 -3.71
C LYS A 290 -12.80 1.75 -4.94
N ARG A 291 -14.00 2.03 -5.43
CA ARG A 291 -14.60 1.41 -6.62
C ARG A 291 -14.14 2.12 -7.89
N TYR A 292 -14.01 1.33 -8.96
CA TYR A 292 -13.79 1.79 -10.32
C TYR A 292 -14.97 1.32 -11.17
N ASP A 293 -15.49 2.18 -12.04
CA ASP A 293 -16.57 1.82 -12.97
C ASP A 293 -16.04 1.37 -14.35
N GLY A 294 -14.75 1.55 -14.61
CA GLY A 294 -14.10 1.23 -15.89
C GLY A 294 -14.55 2.11 -17.06
N VAL A 295 -15.44 3.08 -16.83
CA VAL A 295 -16.03 3.96 -17.85
C VAL A 295 -15.52 5.39 -17.66
N ASN A 296 -15.82 5.99 -16.50
CA ASN A 296 -15.42 7.35 -16.13
C ASN A 296 -14.18 7.35 -15.24
N VAL A 297 -14.08 6.36 -14.37
CA VAL A 297 -12.97 6.18 -13.43
C VAL A 297 -12.57 4.71 -13.48
N GLY A 298 -11.49 4.43 -14.21
CA GLY A 298 -10.86 3.12 -14.29
C GLY A 298 -9.39 3.16 -13.91
N ASN A 299 -8.76 1.99 -13.99
CA ASN A 299 -7.33 1.81 -13.80
C ASN A 299 -6.73 1.03 -14.97
N SER A 300 -5.40 0.86 -15.00
CA SER A 300 -4.72 0.19 -16.12
C SER A 300 -4.12 -1.17 -15.74
N VAL A 301 -4.57 -1.80 -14.65
CA VAL A 301 -4.05 -3.11 -14.20
C VAL A 301 -4.20 -4.17 -15.29
N ASP A 302 -5.41 -4.33 -15.85
CA ASP A 302 -5.68 -5.40 -16.81
C ASP A 302 -4.90 -5.22 -18.11
N ARG A 303 -4.72 -3.98 -18.55
CA ARG A 303 -3.92 -3.64 -19.74
C ARG A 303 -2.51 -4.20 -19.66
N TYR A 304 -1.87 -4.03 -18.51
CA TYR A 304 -0.45 -4.31 -18.38
C TYR A 304 -0.17 -5.70 -17.85
N LEU A 305 -0.99 -6.22 -16.93
CA LEU A 305 -0.74 -7.51 -16.30
C LEU A 305 -1.35 -8.71 -17.04
N ASN A 306 -2.43 -8.55 -17.81
CA ASN A 306 -3.08 -9.71 -18.46
C ASN A 306 -2.20 -10.37 -19.53
N GLN A 307 -1.15 -9.70 -20.02
CA GLN A 307 -0.16 -10.32 -20.92
C GLN A 307 0.90 -11.15 -20.17
N GLY A 308 0.85 -11.19 -18.82
CA GLY A 308 1.84 -11.83 -17.97
C GLY A 308 3.15 -11.04 -17.81
N GLY A 309 3.27 -9.90 -18.51
CA GLY A 309 4.38 -8.98 -18.41
C GLY A 309 4.10 -7.83 -17.44
N GLY A 310 4.26 -6.62 -17.94
CA GLY A 310 4.11 -5.36 -17.23
C GLY A 310 5.45 -4.67 -16.94
N SER A 311 6.53 -4.95 -17.68
CA SER A 311 7.90 -4.50 -17.33
C SER A 311 8.28 -4.84 -15.89
N SER A 312 7.71 -5.92 -15.34
CA SER A 312 7.78 -6.25 -13.92
C SER A 312 7.82 -7.76 -13.69
N GLY A 313 7.98 -8.16 -12.44
CA GLY A 313 7.65 -9.50 -11.97
C GLY A 313 7.92 -9.69 -10.49
N VAL A 314 7.37 -10.77 -9.93
CA VAL A 314 7.56 -11.14 -8.53
C VAL A 314 8.98 -11.71 -8.34
N THR A 315 9.65 -11.41 -7.23
CA THR A 315 11.01 -11.91 -7.01
C THR A 315 11.01 -13.34 -6.47
N ALA A 316 12.10 -14.06 -6.72
CA ALA A 316 12.40 -15.33 -6.06
C ALA A 316 12.41 -15.18 -4.52
N SER A 317 12.86 -14.04 -3.98
CA SER A 317 12.83 -13.77 -2.54
C SER A 317 11.41 -13.88 -1.95
N LEU A 318 10.39 -13.39 -2.67
CA LEU A 318 9.01 -13.55 -2.24
C LEU A 318 8.52 -14.98 -2.50
N VAL A 319 8.76 -15.53 -3.69
CA VAL A 319 8.35 -16.91 -4.04
C VAL A 319 8.88 -17.93 -3.06
N ASP A 320 10.15 -17.82 -2.64
CA ASP A 320 10.82 -18.81 -1.79
C ASP A 320 10.42 -18.69 -0.32
N ASP A 321 9.86 -17.56 0.12
CA ASP A 321 9.39 -17.35 1.50
C ASP A 321 7.99 -17.95 1.76
N TYR A 322 7.26 -18.37 0.71
CA TYR A 322 6.06 -19.19 0.89
C TYR A 322 6.44 -20.55 1.49
N LEU A 323 5.68 -21.01 2.47
CA LEU A 323 5.92 -22.33 3.06
C LEU A 323 5.54 -23.45 2.09
N THR A 324 5.99 -24.67 2.38
CA THR A 324 5.40 -25.88 1.79
C THR A 324 3.94 -26.02 2.22
N ILE A 325 3.18 -26.85 1.52
CA ILE A 325 1.78 -27.14 1.87
C ILE A 325 1.63 -27.70 3.30
N ASP A 326 2.66 -28.37 3.82
CA ASP A 326 2.72 -28.88 5.20
C ASP A 326 3.18 -27.82 6.22
N GLY A 327 3.36 -26.57 5.79
CA GLY A 327 3.78 -25.47 6.65
C GLY A 327 5.24 -25.51 7.08
N LYS A 328 6.15 -26.04 6.25
CA LYS A 328 7.60 -26.04 6.52
C LYS A 328 8.32 -25.01 5.62
N PRO A 329 9.46 -24.43 6.06
CA PRO A 329 10.33 -23.68 5.15
C PRO A 329 10.71 -24.54 3.95
N PHE A 330 10.64 -23.97 2.75
CA PHE A 330 11.00 -24.69 1.53
C PHE A 330 12.49 -24.48 1.23
N VAL A 331 13.33 -25.38 1.75
CA VAL A 331 14.80 -25.25 1.74
C VAL A 331 15.48 -26.52 1.22
N GLY A 332 16.77 -26.39 0.90
CA GLY A 332 17.62 -27.52 0.51
C GLY A 332 17.34 -28.08 -0.90
N PRO A 333 17.79 -29.33 -1.18
CA PRO A 333 17.76 -29.90 -2.53
C PRO A 333 16.37 -30.02 -3.16
N ALA A 334 15.32 -30.16 -2.34
CA ALA A 334 13.94 -30.26 -2.80
C ALA A 334 13.48 -29.02 -3.59
N VAL A 335 14.02 -27.84 -3.25
CA VAL A 335 13.75 -26.59 -3.97
C VAL A 335 14.24 -26.70 -5.42
N LEU A 336 15.47 -27.16 -5.60
CA LEU A 336 16.08 -27.29 -6.92
C LEU A 336 15.38 -28.35 -7.77
N THR A 337 14.97 -29.47 -7.15
CA THR A 337 14.16 -30.49 -7.83
C THR A 337 12.84 -29.92 -8.34
N ALA A 338 12.14 -29.12 -7.53
CA ALA A 338 10.89 -28.48 -7.95
C ALA A 338 11.09 -27.37 -8.98
N LYS A 339 12.21 -26.63 -8.94
CA LYS A 339 12.55 -25.57 -9.89
C LYS A 339 13.05 -26.10 -11.24
N ALA A 340 13.42 -27.38 -11.34
CA ALA A 340 13.90 -27.99 -12.59
C ALA A 340 12.82 -28.02 -13.70
N THR A 341 11.55 -28.03 -13.32
CA THR A 341 10.41 -27.88 -14.24
C THR A 341 9.64 -26.64 -13.84
N PHE A 342 9.63 -25.62 -14.70
CA PHE A 342 8.91 -24.38 -14.42
C PHE A 342 7.44 -24.64 -14.10
N GLY A 343 6.98 -24.07 -12.99
CA GLY A 343 5.63 -24.22 -12.47
C GLY A 343 5.47 -25.31 -11.41
N ASP A 344 6.34 -26.31 -11.32
CA ASP A 344 6.21 -27.39 -10.33
C ASP A 344 6.37 -26.87 -8.90
N GLU A 345 7.30 -25.94 -8.69
CA GLU A 345 7.50 -25.26 -7.40
C GLU A 345 6.34 -24.34 -6.98
N LEU A 346 5.43 -23.99 -7.90
CA LEU A 346 4.31 -23.09 -7.62
C LEU A 346 3.04 -23.86 -7.24
N LYS A 347 3.02 -25.18 -7.47
CA LYS A 347 1.82 -26.01 -7.31
C LYS A 347 1.28 -25.96 -5.89
N PRO A 348 -0.05 -25.86 -5.71
CA PRO A 348 -0.68 -25.88 -4.38
C PRO A 348 -0.59 -27.24 -3.68
N THR A 349 -0.09 -28.29 -4.37
CA THR A 349 0.24 -29.58 -3.76
C THR A 349 1.66 -29.62 -3.17
N VAL A 350 2.46 -28.58 -3.42
CA VAL A 350 3.85 -28.45 -2.95
C VAL A 350 3.96 -27.27 -1.97
N ARG A 351 3.28 -26.16 -2.26
CA ARG A 351 3.39 -24.89 -1.56
C ARG A 351 2.06 -24.40 -1.03
N ASP A 352 2.15 -23.41 -0.14
CA ASP A 352 1.00 -22.60 0.29
C ASP A 352 0.15 -22.16 -0.93
N PRO A 353 -1.16 -22.49 -0.97
CA PRO A 353 -2.01 -22.21 -2.13
C PRO A 353 -2.23 -20.73 -2.44
N ARG A 354 -1.81 -19.80 -1.56
CA ARG A 354 -1.73 -18.38 -1.89
C ARG A 354 -0.69 -18.10 -2.97
N LEU A 355 0.37 -18.92 -3.09
CA LEU A 355 1.42 -18.72 -4.09
C LEU A 355 0.87 -18.78 -5.52
N CYS A 356 0.09 -19.81 -5.84
CA CYS A 356 -0.53 -19.95 -7.17
C CYS A 356 -1.72 -19.01 -7.42
N GLN A 357 -2.06 -18.19 -6.42
CA GLN A 357 -3.04 -17.11 -6.51
C GLN A 357 -2.35 -15.74 -6.62
N THR A 358 -1.10 -15.64 -6.16
CA THR A 358 -0.23 -14.46 -6.29
C THR A 358 0.55 -14.46 -7.61
N VAL A 359 1.12 -15.60 -7.99
CA VAL A 359 1.96 -15.81 -9.18
C VAL A 359 1.29 -16.81 -10.12
N CYS A 360 1.30 -16.53 -11.41
CA CYS A 360 0.68 -17.36 -12.43
C CYS A 360 1.51 -18.63 -12.71
N MET A 361 0.83 -19.76 -12.74
CA MET A 361 1.37 -21.08 -13.08
C MET A 361 0.96 -21.50 -14.50
N PRO A 362 1.75 -22.38 -15.15
CA PRO A 362 1.34 -23.02 -16.38
C PRO A 362 -0.07 -23.62 -16.29
N GLY A 363 -0.90 -23.38 -17.32
CA GLY A 363 -2.29 -23.79 -17.41
C GLY A 363 -3.32 -22.77 -16.92
N GLN A 364 -2.94 -21.80 -16.09
CA GLN A 364 -3.86 -20.75 -15.61
C GLN A 364 -4.14 -19.69 -16.68
N ILE A 365 -5.31 -19.05 -16.60
CA ILE A 365 -5.68 -17.95 -17.51
C ILE A 365 -5.14 -16.64 -16.91
N LEU A 366 -4.41 -15.87 -17.72
CA LEU A 366 -4.07 -14.47 -17.43
C LEU A 366 -4.87 -13.50 -18.30
N ARG A 367 -5.17 -13.90 -19.54
CA ARG A 367 -5.93 -13.11 -20.50
C ARG A 367 -7.12 -13.94 -20.99
N PRO A 368 -8.37 -13.47 -20.83
CA PRO A 368 -9.57 -14.25 -21.14
C PRO A 368 -9.74 -14.60 -22.62
N ASP A 369 -9.12 -13.83 -23.53
CA ASP A 369 -9.15 -14.07 -24.99
C ASP A 369 -7.98 -14.95 -25.47
N GLN A 370 -7.16 -15.49 -24.56
CA GLN A 370 -6.04 -16.38 -24.88
C GLN A 370 -6.17 -17.74 -24.17
N GLY A 371 -5.39 -18.71 -24.65
CA GLY A 371 -5.26 -20.00 -23.97
C GLY A 371 -4.52 -19.89 -22.63
N GLY A 372 -4.41 -21.02 -21.94
CA GLY A 372 -3.66 -21.09 -20.67
C GLY A 372 -2.22 -20.59 -20.81
N TYR A 373 -1.76 -19.88 -19.78
CA TYR A 373 -0.38 -19.45 -19.61
C TYR A 373 0.55 -20.65 -19.71
N VAL A 374 1.69 -20.50 -20.38
CA VAL A 374 2.62 -21.62 -20.65
C VAL A 374 3.96 -21.36 -19.98
N VAL A 375 4.57 -20.23 -20.32
CA VAL A 375 5.85 -19.76 -19.78
C VAL A 375 5.81 -18.23 -19.69
N PRO A 376 6.64 -17.62 -18.83
CA PRO A 376 6.71 -16.16 -18.72
C PRO A 376 7.17 -15.53 -20.02
N PRO A 377 6.66 -14.33 -20.38
CA PRO A 377 7.11 -13.60 -21.56
C PRO A 377 8.49 -12.95 -21.33
N LEU A 378 9.52 -13.75 -21.07
CA LEU A 378 10.92 -13.30 -20.91
C LEU A 378 11.48 -12.68 -22.20
N ASN A 379 10.98 -13.12 -23.35
CA ASN A 379 11.30 -12.60 -24.68
C ASN A 379 10.32 -11.51 -25.15
N GLY A 380 9.43 -11.04 -24.26
CA GLY A 380 8.51 -9.95 -24.56
C GLY A 380 9.25 -8.64 -24.86
N SER A 381 8.58 -7.74 -25.59
CA SER A 381 9.10 -6.40 -25.90
C SER A 381 8.35 -5.31 -25.11
N GLY A 382 9.08 -4.25 -24.73
CA GLY A 382 8.52 -3.15 -23.96
C GLY A 382 7.80 -3.64 -22.70
N TYR A 383 6.60 -3.11 -22.45
CA TYR A 383 5.80 -3.47 -21.28
C TYR A 383 5.23 -4.88 -21.30
N ASN A 384 5.33 -5.64 -22.40
CA ASN A 384 4.89 -7.03 -22.43
C ASN A 384 5.92 -8.00 -21.84
N LYS A 385 7.14 -7.51 -21.56
CA LYS A 385 8.19 -8.33 -20.96
C LYS A 385 7.92 -8.58 -19.48
N ASN A 386 8.15 -9.81 -19.04
CA ASN A 386 8.30 -10.13 -17.62
C ASN A 386 9.79 -10.16 -17.25
N GLU A 387 10.16 -9.49 -16.16
CA GLU A 387 11.58 -9.25 -15.83
C GLU A 387 12.16 -10.29 -14.87
N THR A 388 11.33 -11.13 -14.26
CA THR A 388 11.76 -12.13 -13.27
C THR A 388 11.43 -13.56 -13.68
N GLY A 389 10.51 -13.76 -14.62
CA GLY A 389 9.91 -15.06 -14.90
C GLY A 389 8.73 -15.45 -14.01
N TYR A 390 8.41 -14.66 -12.99
CA TYR A 390 7.20 -14.85 -12.18
C TYR A 390 6.17 -13.77 -12.50
N SER A 391 5.18 -14.13 -13.32
CA SER A 391 4.06 -13.26 -13.70
C SER A 391 3.06 -13.12 -12.55
N MET A 392 2.71 -11.88 -12.20
CA MET A 392 1.73 -11.60 -11.16
C MET A 392 0.31 -11.95 -11.61
N LEU A 393 -0.45 -12.60 -10.74
CA LEU A 393 -1.84 -13.04 -10.97
C LEU A 393 -2.86 -12.38 -10.03
N LYS A 394 -2.42 -11.93 -8.84
CA LYS A 394 -3.32 -11.51 -7.74
C LYS A 394 -4.34 -10.46 -8.15
N HIS A 395 -3.91 -9.45 -8.91
CA HIS A 395 -4.74 -8.31 -9.33
C HIS A 395 -5.32 -8.44 -10.74
N VAL A 396 -5.03 -9.53 -11.45
CA VAL A 396 -5.46 -9.74 -12.84
C VAL A 396 -6.94 -10.13 -12.87
N GLN A 397 -7.78 -9.42 -13.63
CA GLN A 397 -9.14 -9.90 -13.92
C GLN A 397 -9.08 -10.95 -15.03
N ILE A 398 -9.09 -12.22 -14.64
CA ILE A 398 -8.92 -13.35 -15.57
C ILE A 398 -10.15 -13.58 -16.47
N ASP A 399 -11.29 -13.03 -16.09
CA ASP A 399 -12.58 -13.10 -16.77
C ASP A 399 -13.06 -11.72 -17.28
N TYR A 400 -12.13 -10.76 -17.39
CA TYR A 400 -12.43 -9.40 -17.84
C TYR A 400 -13.09 -9.37 -19.22
N LYS A 401 -14.22 -8.67 -19.32
CA LYS A 401 -15.02 -8.54 -20.56
C LYS A 401 -14.88 -7.17 -21.23
N GLY A 402 -14.14 -6.25 -20.62
CA GLY A 402 -13.89 -4.92 -21.16
C GLY A 402 -12.76 -4.90 -22.19
N SER A 403 -12.29 -3.71 -22.54
CA SER A 403 -11.18 -3.55 -23.48
C SER A 403 -9.85 -3.85 -22.80
N LEU A 404 -9.29 -5.02 -23.08
CA LEU A 404 -8.01 -5.50 -22.52
C LEU A 404 -6.80 -4.64 -22.93
N ASP A 405 -6.93 -3.82 -23.97
CA ASP A 405 -5.83 -3.05 -24.54
C ASP A 405 -6.07 -1.54 -24.46
N GLN A 406 -6.94 -1.07 -23.57
CA GLN A 406 -7.16 0.35 -23.30
C GLN A 406 -6.72 0.72 -21.88
N GLU A 407 -6.12 1.90 -21.74
CA GLU A 407 -5.77 2.46 -20.42
C GLU A 407 -7.00 3.01 -19.71
N GLY A 408 -6.99 2.90 -18.38
CA GLY A 408 -8.05 3.47 -17.53
C GLY A 408 -9.41 2.81 -17.72
N LYS A 409 -9.44 1.53 -18.12
CA LYS A 409 -10.69 0.75 -18.32
C LYS A 409 -10.87 -0.39 -17.32
N GLY A 410 -9.83 -0.77 -16.59
CA GLY A 410 -9.92 -1.78 -15.55
C GLY A 410 -10.83 -1.32 -14.39
N SER A 411 -11.59 -2.27 -13.86
CA SER A 411 -12.57 -2.07 -12.78
C SER A 411 -12.13 -2.68 -11.45
N THR A 412 -10.91 -3.23 -11.39
CA THR A 412 -10.35 -3.81 -10.15
C THR A 412 -10.38 -2.81 -8.99
N PRO A 413 -10.84 -3.23 -7.80
CA PRO A 413 -11.02 -2.34 -6.67
C PRO A 413 -9.67 -1.95 -6.04
N ALA A 414 -9.61 -0.76 -5.46
CA ALA A 414 -8.52 -0.38 -4.56
C ALA A 414 -8.92 -0.64 -3.12
N ILE A 415 -8.55 -1.80 -2.59
CA ILE A 415 -8.82 -2.18 -1.20
C ILE A 415 -8.00 -1.29 -0.25
N GLN A 416 -8.67 -0.54 0.61
CA GLN A 416 -8.03 0.33 1.59
C GLN A 416 -7.67 -0.47 2.84
N TYR A 417 -8.67 -1.15 3.41
CA TYR A 417 -8.53 -2.04 4.55
C TYR A 417 -9.44 -3.26 4.40
N ARG A 418 -8.89 -4.41 4.79
CA ARG A 418 -9.57 -5.69 4.89
C ARG A 418 -9.31 -6.32 6.25
N TYR A 419 -10.14 -7.28 6.64
CA TYR A 419 -10.09 -7.87 7.98
C TYR A 419 -8.76 -8.57 8.27
N ALA A 420 -8.09 -9.10 7.23
CA ALA A 420 -6.74 -9.60 7.37
C ALA A 420 -5.74 -8.55 7.88
N ASP A 421 -5.87 -7.26 7.51
CA ASP A 421 -4.99 -6.20 8.03
C ASP A 421 -5.11 -6.10 9.56
N ILE A 422 -6.33 -6.22 10.09
CA ILE A 422 -6.60 -6.24 11.53
C ILE A 422 -5.93 -7.45 12.18
N LEU A 423 -6.14 -8.65 11.63
CA LEU A 423 -5.58 -9.88 12.20
C LEU A 423 -4.05 -9.86 12.20
N LEU A 424 -3.43 -9.39 11.11
CA LEU A 424 -1.98 -9.27 10.99
C LEU A 424 -1.41 -8.20 11.94
N ASN A 425 -2.05 -7.03 12.04
CA ASN A 425 -1.62 -6.00 12.97
C ASN A 425 -1.71 -6.48 14.42
N TYR A 426 -2.78 -7.21 14.75
CA TYR A 426 -2.98 -7.76 16.08
C TYR A 426 -1.94 -8.84 16.41
N ALA A 427 -1.75 -9.82 15.53
CA ALA A 427 -0.77 -10.88 15.71
C ALA A 427 0.65 -10.33 15.87
N GLU A 428 1.02 -9.31 15.08
CA GLU A 428 2.34 -8.70 15.16
C GLU A 428 2.53 -7.90 16.44
N ALA A 429 1.56 -7.09 16.84
CA ALA A 429 1.67 -6.35 18.10
C ALA A 429 1.83 -7.30 19.31
N LEU A 430 1.12 -8.42 19.33
CA LEU A 430 1.28 -9.46 20.36
C LEU A 430 2.66 -10.13 20.31
N ALA A 431 3.17 -10.43 19.11
CA ALA A 431 4.50 -11.01 18.94
C ALA A 431 5.62 -10.04 19.37
N GLU A 432 5.44 -8.74 19.10
CA GLU A 432 6.37 -7.68 19.47
C GLU A 432 6.38 -7.38 20.97
N LEU A 433 5.23 -7.56 21.66
CA LEU A 433 5.09 -7.45 23.12
C LEU A 433 5.73 -8.64 23.83
N ASP A 434 5.25 -9.85 23.55
CA ASP A 434 5.78 -11.11 24.06
C ASP A 434 5.20 -12.28 23.23
N GLY A 435 5.90 -12.68 22.17
CA GLY A 435 5.43 -13.74 21.29
C GLY A 435 5.26 -15.10 21.98
N ALA A 436 6.06 -15.40 23.01
CA ALA A 436 5.96 -16.67 23.73
C ALA A 436 4.72 -16.71 24.61
N ALA A 437 4.48 -15.65 25.39
CA ALA A 437 3.28 -15.55 26.24
C ALA A 437 1.99 -15.49 25.41
N ASN A 438 2.04 -14.92 24.21
CA ASN A 438 0.87 -14.75 23.35
C ASN A 438 0.73 -15.82 22.25
N ALA A 439 1.55 -16.88 22.27
CA ALA A 439 1.62 -17.87 21.20
C ALA A 439 0.25 -18.44 20.79
N SER A 440 -0.55 -18.92 21.76
CA SER A 440 -1.88 -19.47 21.49
C SER A 440 -2.86 -18.46 20.89
N GLN A 441 -2.76 -17.19 21.31
CA GLN A 441 -3.61 -16.12 20.80
C GLN A 441 -3.20 -15.74 19.37
N ILE A 442 -1.90 -15.66 19.08
CA ILE A 442 -1.37 -15.43 17.73
C ILE A 442 -1.85 -16.53 16.78
N ILE A 443 -1.76 -17.80 17.19
CA ILE A 443 -2.28 -18.94 16.40
C ILE A 443 -3.76 -18.75 16.10
N ALA A 444 -4.57 -18.42 17.11
CA ALA A 444 -6.01 -18.23 16.94
C ALA A 444 -6.37 -17.06 16.01
N ILE A 445 -5.64 -15.94 16.12
CA ILE A 445 -5.83 -14.75 15.28
C ILE A 445 -5.50 -15.04 13.81
N LEU A 446 -4.43 -15.80 13.54
CA LEU A 446 -3.99 -16.08 12.17
C LEU A 446 -4.70 -17.27 11.54
N LYS A 447 -5.36 -18.12 12.35
CA LYS A 447 -6.06 -19.32 11.88
C LYS A 447 -7.03 -19.06 10.72
N PRO A 448 -7.89 -18.01 10.73
CA PRO A 448 -8.83 -17.78 9.62
C PRO A 448 -8.13 -17.53 8.27
N LEU A 449 -6.93 -16.96 8.26
CA LEU A 449 -6.16 -16.71 7.04
C LEU A 449 -5.66 -18.02 6.42
N ARG A 450 -5.17 -18.92 7.27
CA ARG A 450 -4.61 -20.23 6.87
C ARG A 450 -5.72 -21.22 6.51
N ASP A 451 -6.81 -21.22 7.27
CA ASP A 451 -8.01 -22.04 6.99
C ASP A 451 -8.59 -21.76 5.59
N ARG A 452 -8.67 -20.47 5.18
CA ARG A 452 -9.21 -20.05 3.87
C ARG A 452 -8.54 -20.79 2.71
N VAL A 453 -7.25 -21.10 2.85
CA VAL A 453 -6.43 -21.71 1.79
C VAL A 453 -5.99 -23.14 2.12
N GLY A 454 -6.53 -23.75 3.17
CA GLY A 454 -6.21 -25.11 3.57
C GLY A 454 -4.78 -25.31 4.10
N MET A 455 -4.13 -24.24 4.56
CA MET A 455 -2.83 -24.32 5.21
C MET A 455 -2.97 -24.83 6.65
N PRO A 456 -2.02 -25.61 7.18
CA PRO A 456 -2.03 -25.99 8.58
C PRO A 456 -1.95 -24.74 9.47
N ALA A 457 -2.49 -24.86 10.69
CA ALA A 457 -2.32 -23.84 11.72
C ALA A 457 -0.84 -23.50 11.92
N VAL A 458 -0.58 -22.26 12.34
CA VAL A 458 0.78 -21.79 12.67
C VAL A 458 1.40 -22.75 13.67
N ASP A 459 2.58 -23.26 13.33
CA ASP A 459 3.42 -24.04 14.23
C ASP A 459 4.79 -23.36 14.26
N PHE A 460 5.09 -22.68 15.36
CA PHE A 460 6.28 -21.85 15.47
C PHE A 460 7.57 -22.66 15.35
N ASP A 461 7.60 -23.92 15.76
CA ASP A 461 8.81 -24.75 15.69
C ASP A 461 8.98 -25.34 14.29
N ARG A 462 7.90 -25.84 13.69
CA ARG A 462 7.91 -26.35 12.30
C ARG A 462 8.28 -25.27 11.28
N GLU A 463 7.88 -24.03 11.53
CA GLU A 463 8.05 -22.89 10.62
C GLU A 463 9.33 -22.10 10.86
N TYR A 464 10.10 -22.44 11.89
CA TYR A 464 11.31 -21.71 12.22
C TYR A 464 12.40 -22.01 11.20
N ASN A 465 12.97 -20.96 10.60
CA ASN A 465 14.03 -21.10 9.63
C ASN A 465 15.32 -20.48 10.18
N THR A 466 16.34 -21.32 10.37
CA THR A 466 17.65 -20.95 10.88
C THR A 466 18.76 -21.13 9.85
N GLU A 467 18.41 -21.37 8.58
CA GLU A 467 19.39 -21.43 7.49
C GLU A 467 20.16 -20.10 7.41
N ALA A 468 21.48 -20.18 7.21
CA ALA A 468 22.36 -19.01 7.30
C ALA A 468 22.06 -17.96 6.21
N ASP A 469 21.50 -18.38 5.08
CA ASP A 469 21.10 -17.53 3.97
C ASP A 469 19.66 -16.99 4.09
N TYR A 470 18.88 -17.47 5.06
CA TYR A 470 17.54 -16.94 5.33
C TYR A 470 17.64 -15.55 5.98
N PRO A 471 17.05 -14.51 5.37
CA PRO A 471 16.86 -13.25 6.08
C PRO A 471 16.02 -13.48 7.33
N PHE A 472 16.40 -12.85 8.43
CA PHE A 472 15.80 -12.96 9.74
C PHE A 472 16.06 -14.27 10.49
N HIS A 473 17.03 -15.12 10.07
CA HIS A 473 17.41 -16.34 10.82
C HIS A 473 17.76 -16.08 12.30
N HIS A 474 18.17 -14.85 12.63
CA HIS A 474 18.50 -14.42 13.98
C HIS A 474 17.28 -13.98 14.82
N LEU A 475 16.12 -13.73 14.20
CA LEU A 475 14.89 -13.41 14.93
C LEU A 475 14.35 -14.64 15.65
N ASN A 476 13.58 -14.41 16.71
CA ASN A 476 12.85 -15.51 17.35
C ASN A 476 11.74 -16.05 16.44
N LYS A 477 11.35 -17.31 16.67
CA LYS A 477 10.37 -18.04 15.86
C LYS A 477 8.99 -17.37 15.76
N TYR A 478 8.55 -16.65 16.80
CA TYR A 478 7.25 -15.96 16.81
C TYR A 478 7.24 -14.78 15.84
N LEU A 479 8.28 -13.94 15.88
CA LEU A 479 8.43 -12.83 14.94
C LEU A 479 8.64 -13.33 13.52
N GLN A 480 9.47 -14.37 13.30
CA GLN A 480 9.62 -14.94 11.95
C GLN A 480 8.28 -15.41 11.37
N ALA A 481 7.51 -16.20 12.12
CA ALA A 481 6.23 -16.72 11.66
C ALA A 481 5.24 -15.59 11.32
N VAL A 482 5.09 -14.59 12.21
CA VAL A 482 4.15 -13.49 11.99
C VAL A 482 4.57 -12.58 10.84
N ARG A 483 5.87 -12.25 10.73
CA ARG A 483 6.39 -11.43 9.62
C ARG A 483 6.24 -12.13 8.27
N ARG A 484 6.46 -13.45 8.23
CA ARG A 484 6.21 -14.28 7.04
C ARG A 484 4.74 -14.29 6.69
N GLU A 485 3.86 -14.60 7.64
CA GLU A 485 2.41 -14.61 7.41
C GLU A 485 1.92 -13.26 6.88
N ARG A 486 2.42 -12.13 7.43
CA ARG A 486 2.16 -10.78 6.91
C ARG A 486 2.62 -10.64 5.46
N ARG A 487 3.88 -10.98 5.18
CA ARG A 487 4.47 -10.83 3.84
C ARG A 487 3.69 -11.63 2.80
N ILE A 488 3.30 -12.85 3.14
CA ILE A 488 2.54 -13.75 2.27
C ILE A 488 1.11 -13.25 2.08
N GLU A 489 0.41 -12.93 3.17
CA GLU A 489 -0.97 -12.49 3.11
C GLU A 489 -1.12 -11.16 2.37
N GLN A 490 -0.18 -10.24 2.52
CA GLN A 490 -0.17 -8.90 1.89
C GLN A 490 0.73 -8.80 0.64
N ALA A 491 1.15 -9.93 0.06
CA ALA A 491 2.03 -9.94 -1.12
C ALA A 491 1.44 -9.10 -2.27
N CYS A 492 2.26 -8.21 -2.85
CA CYS A 492 1.88 -7.32 -3.95
C CYS A 492 0.75 -6.34 -3.61
N GLU A 493 0.54 -5.98 -2.34
CA GLU A 493 -0.48 -4.99 -1.92
C GLU A 493 0.11 -3.62 -1.54
N GLY A 494 1.41 -3.42 -1.81
CA GLY A 494 2.05 -2.12 -1.64
C GLY A 494 2.38 -1.76 -0.20
N ARG A 495 2.65 -2.76 0.62
CA ARG A 495 2.92 -2.63 2.06
C ARG A 495 4.37 -2.96 2.41
N ARG A 496 5.11 -3.64 1.52
CA ARG A 496 6.37 -4.29 1.91
C ARG A 496 7.47 -3.31 2.27
N LEU A 497 7.57 -2.18 1.58
CA LEU A 497 8.59 -1.18 1.90
C LEU A 497 8.40 -0.59 3.30
N ASP A 498 7.16 -0.32 3.69
CA ASP A 498 6.82 0.19 5.02
C ASP A 498 7.23 -0.81 6.10
N ASP A 499 7.00 -2.11 5.88
CA ASP A 499 7.46 -3.18 6.77
C ASP A 499 8.99 -3.23 6.89
N ILE A 500 9.70 -3.19 5.77
CA ILE A 500 11.18 -3.18 5.78
C ILE A 500 11.70 -1.99 6.59
N PHE A 501 11.08 -0.82 6.43
CA PHE A 501 11.54 0.40 7.08
C PHE A 501 11.21 0.45 8.56
N ARG A 502 9.96 0.15 8.96
CA ARG A 502 9.60 0.12 10.39
C ARG A 502 10.31 -1.00 11.17
N TRP A 503 10.79 -2.04 10.50
CA TRP A 503 11.65 -3.05 11.13
C TRP A 503 13.15 -2.69 11.11
N ALA A 504 13.51 -1.52 10.58
CA ALA A 504 14.88 -1.09 10.31
C ALA A 504 15.70 -2.17 9.58
N ALA A 505 15.10 -2.91 8.64
CA ALA A 505 15.66 -4.15 8.08
C ALA A 505 16.35 -3.98 6.71
N ALA A 506 16.66 -2.75 6.28
CA ALA A 506 17.25 -2.51 4.97
C ALA A 506 18.67 -3.07 4.83
N ASP A 507 19.45 -3.11 5.90
CA ASP A 507 20.77 -3.74 5.95
C ASP A 507 20.71 -5.27 5.71
N GLU A 508 19.61 -5.89 6.08
CA GLU A 508 19.39 -7.32 5.92
C GLU A 508 18.74 -7.69 4.57
N LEU A 509 17.76 -6.89 4.12
CA LEU A 509 16.93 -7.21 2.96
C LEU A 509 17.31 -6.45 1.69
N ILE A 510 18.03 -5.33 1.80
CA ILE A 510 18.29 -4.44 0.66
C ILE A 510 19.80 -4.30 0.41
N VAL A 511 20.58 -3.88 1.40
CA VAL A 511 22.00 -3.58 1.24
C VAL A 511 22.75 -4.80 0.72
N GLY A 512 23.41 -4.65 -0.42
CA GLY A 512 24.17 -5.73 -1.05
C GLY A 512 23.33 -6.84 -1.68
N LYS A 513 21.99 -6.75 -1.58
CA LYS A 513 21.05 -7.71 -2.16
C LYS A 513 20.68 -7.31 -3.59
N ARG A 514 20.13 -8.26 -4.35
CA ARG A 514 19.51 -8.00 -5.65
C ARG A 514 18.34 -8.94 -5.86
N ALA A 515 17.37 -8.47 -6.63
CA ALA A 515 16.28 -9.32 -7.09
C ALA A 515 16.80 -10.44 -8.00
N HIS A 516 16.33 -11.65 -7.73
CA HIS A 516 16.47 -12.81 -8.59
C HIS A 516 15.08 -13.24 -9.06
N GLY A 517 15.02 -13.85 -10.23
CA GLY A 517 13.84 -14.41 -10.85
C GLY A 517 13.82 -15.94 -10.79
N VAL A 518 13.14 -16.56 -11.76
CA VAL A 518 13.08 -18.01 -11.96
C VAL A 518 14.47 -18.61 -12.20
N LEU A 519 14.63 -19.88 -11.84
CA LEU A 519 15.78 -20.68 -12.27
C LEU A 519 15.66 -20.88 -13.79
N PHE A 520 16.62 -20.36 -14.57
CA PHE A 520 16.62 -20.46 -16.02
C PHE A 520 17.56 -21.58 -16.49
N VAL A 521 18.87 -21.42 -16.26
CA VAL A 521 19.84 -22.51 -16.49
C VAL A 521 19.70 -23.50 -15.36
N GLY A 522 19.54 -24.78 -15.71
CA GLY A 522 19.21 -25.85 -14.76
C GLY A 522 17.71 -26.14 -14.63
N SER A 523 16.86 -25.48 -15.44
CA SER A 523 15.44 -25.82 -15.60
C SER A 523 15.07 -26.07 -17.06
N ASN A 524 13.86 -26.55 -17.29
CA ASN A 524 13.31 -26.72 -18.63
C ASN A 524 13.04 -25.40 -19.37
N LEU A 525 13.18 -24.22 -18.73
CA LEU A 525 13.01 -22.92 -19.40
C LEU A 525 14.10 -22.64 -20.43
N GLU A 526 15.35 -23.02 -20.15
CA GLU A 526 16.48 -22.75 -21.05
C GLU A 526 16.27 -23.34 -22.46
N HIS A 527 15.56 -24.46 -22.54
CA HIS A 527 15.30 -25.19 -23.77
C HIS A 527 13.82 -25.19 -24.17
N HIS A 528 13.01 -24.31 -23.59
CA HIS A 528 11.58 -24.30 -23.86
C HIS A 528 11.28 -23.83 -25.29
N ALA A 529 10.46 -24.59 -26.02
CA ALA A 529 10.17 -24.36 -27.45
C ALA A 529 9.59 -22.96 -27.75
N LYS A 530 8.84 -22.35 -26.82
CA LYS A 530 8.31 -20.98 -26.99
C LYS A 530 9.39 -19.89 -27.07
N TYR A 531 10.57 -20.13 -26.51
CA TYR A 531 11.67 -19.17 -26.62
C TYR A 531 12.48 -19.40 -27.89
N GLY A 532 12.66 -20.65 -28.33
CA GLY A 532 13.49 -20.95 -29.49
C GLY A 532 14.86 -20.28 -29.39
N THR A 533 15.22 -19.43 -30.35
CA THR A 533 16.46 -18.64 -30.35
C THR A 533 16.27 -17.18 -29.94
N SER A 534 15.08 -16.80 -29.45
CA SER A 534 14.74 -15.39 -29.17
C SER A 534 15.39 -14.84 -27.90
N LEU A 535 15.80 -15.69 -26.95
CA LEU A 535 16.53 -15.28 -25.75
C LEU A 535 18.04 -15.26 -26.04
N VAL A 536 18.66 -14.12 -25.78
CA VAL A 536 20.09 -13.86 -25.99
C VAL A 536 20.69 -13.44 -24.67
N TYR A 537 21.66 -14.22 -24.19
CA TYR A 537 22.41 -14.00 -22.95
C TYR A 537 23.89 -14.38 -23.15
N ASP A 538 24.74 -13.94 -22.24
CA ASP A 538 26.21 -14.15 -22.24
C ASP A 538 26.94 -13.70 -23.52
N LYS A 539 26.35 -12.79 -24.31
CA LYS A 539 27.04 -12.14 -25.43
C LYS A 539 27.68 -10.83 -24.97
N PRO A 540 28.74 -10.36 -25.64
CA PRO A 540 29.32 -9.04 -25.36
C PRO A 540 28.34 -7.88 -25.58
N LYS A 541 27.36 -8.04 -26.48
CA LYS A 541 26.33 -7.04 -26.79
C LYS A 541 25.05 -7.72 -27.28
N GLY A 542 23.92 -7.02 -27.17
CA GLY A 542 22.63 -7.49 -27.69
C GLY A 542 21.91 -8.52 -26.80
N ASN A 543 22.31 -8.67 -25.54
CA ASN A 543 21.57 -9.51 -24.59
C ASN A 543 20.21 -8.89 -24.30
N ASN A 544 19.17 -9.73 -24.30
CA ASN A 544 17.83 -9.37 -23.83
C ASN A 544 17.42 -10.13 -22.56
N LEU A 545 18.26 -11.07 -22.12
CA LEU A 545 18.17 -11.79 -20.85
C LEU A 545 19.48 -11.65 -20.07
N TYR A 546 19.37 -11.42 -18.77
CA TYR A 546 20.50 -11.38 -17.85
C TYR A 546 20.36 -12.50 -16.82
N LEU A 547 21.48 -13.11 -16.44
CA LEU A 547 21.51 -14.29 -15.57
C LEU A 547 22.53 -14.11 -14.45
N SER A 548 22.24 -14.69 -13.28
CA SER A 548 23.17 -14.77 -12.15
C SER A 548 24.37 -15.66 -12.47
N GLY A 549 25.43 -15.60 -11.66
CA GLY A 549 26.60 -16.46 -11.83
C GLY A 549 27.39 -16.17 -13.11
N LYS A 550 28.18 -17.15 -13.54
CA LYS A 550 29.07 -17.09 -14.72
C LYS A 550 28.60 -18.06 -15.80
N PRO A 551 28.95 -17.81 -17.08
CA PRO A 551 28.74 -18.79 -18.14
C PRO A 551 29.36 -20.15 -17.76
N GLY A 552 28.58 -21.23 -17.85
CA GLY A 552 28.98 -22.58 -17.47
C GLY A 552 28.52 -23.04 -16.08
N ASP A 553 28.02 -22.14 -15.23
CA ASP A 553 27.43 -22.54 -13.94
C ASP A 553 26.17 -23.39 -14.17
N ALA A 554 26.02 -24.47 -13.39
CA ALA A 554 24.92 -25.42 -13.54
C ALA A 554 23.54 -24.84 -13.20
N GLN A 555 23.50 -23.74 -12.43
CA GLN A 555 22.27 -23.09 -11.97
C GLN A 555 22.41 -21.59 -12.09
N ARG A 556 21.53 -20.98 -12.90
CA ARG A 556 21.54 -19.52 -13.08
C ARG A 556 20.11 -18.99 -13.13
N TYR A 557 19.86 -17.97 -12.32
CA TYR A 557 18.57 -17.33 -12.16
C TYR A 557 18.47 -16.10 -13.04
N VAL A 558 17.25 -15.78 -13.50
CA VAL A 558 16.99 -14.53 -14.21
C VAL A 558 17.32 -13.34 -13.32
N LEU A 559 18.03 -12.36 -13.87
CA LEU A 559 18.23 -11.05 -13.27
C LEU A 559 17.37 -10.02 -13.99
N PRO A 560 16.52 -9.25 -13.28
CA PRO A 560 15.62 -8.28 -13.90
C PRO A 560 16.35 -7.08 -14.49
N VAL A 561 17.58 -6.83 -14.05
CA VAL A 561 18.41 -5.71 -14.49
C VAL A 561 19.77 -6.20 -14.97
N ASN A 562 20.37 -5.46 -15.89
CA ASN A 562 21.74 -5.70 -16.31
C ASN A 562 22.66 -5.65 -15.06
N PRO A 563 23.45 -6.71 -14.78
CA PRO A 563 24.30 -6.75 -13.59
C PRO A 563 25.45 -5.72 -13.63
N SER A 564 25.80 -5.17 -14.80
CA SER A 564 26.85 -4.16 -14.95
C SER A 564 26.52 -2.90 -14.14
N GLY A 565 27.41 -2.51 -13.23
CA GLY A 565 27.22 -1.38 -12.29
C GLY A 565 26.48 -1.75 -10.99
N TYR A 566 25.94 -2.97 -10.92
CA TYR A 566 25.16 -3.53 -9.80
C TYR A 566 25.75 -4.87 -9.31
N GLU A 567 27.05 -5.08 -9.52
CA GLU A 567 27.77 -6.33 -9.23
C GLU A 567 27.81 -6.64 -7.73
N THR A 568 27.63 -5.63 -6.88
CA THR A 568 27.53 -5.78 -5.42
C THR A 568 26.09 -5.69 -4.93
N GLY A 569 25.09 -5.65 -5.81
CA GLY A 569 23.68 -5.45 -5.43
C GLY A 569 23.30 -3.98 -5.21
N TRP A 570 22.14 -3.77 -4.58
CA TRP A 570 21.57 -2.48 -4.26
C TRP A 570 22.41 -1.74 -3.21
N LYS A 571 22.58 -0.42 -3.42
CA LYS A 571 23.48 0.44 -2.65
C LYS A 571 22.74 1.38 -1.69
N PHE A 572 21.60 0.94 -1.15
CA PHE A 572 20.85 1.68 -0.13
C PHE A 572 21.77 2.14 0.99
N ASN A 573 21.66 3.40 1.37
CA ASN A 573 22.43 3.96 2.47
C ASN A 573 21.60 3.88 3.77
N PRO A 574 21.90 2.94 4.69
CA PRO A 574 21.13 2.77 5.92
C PRO A 574 21.21 3.95 6.89
N LYS A 575 22.10 4.94 6.64
CA LYS A 575 22.21 6.17 7.43
C LYS A 575 21.48 7.37 6.81
N ARG A 576 20.77 7.17 5.69
CA ARG A 576 20.13 8.25 4.92
C ARG A 576 18.77 7.86 4.35
N ASP A 577 18.70 6.72 3.67
CA ASP A 577 17.61 6.42 2.74
C ASP A 577 16.32 5.91 3.39
N TYR A 578 16.26 5.77 4.72
CA TYR A 578 15.01 5.47 5.45
C TYR A 578 14.02 6.64 5.43
N LEU A 579 14.49 7.86 5.25
CA LEU A 579 13.66 9.06 5.06
C LEU A 579 14.06 9.81 3.78
N LEU A 580 13.09 10.45 3.14
CA LEU A 580 13.29 11.27 1.95
C LEU A 580 13.86 12.65 2.31
N PRO A 581 14.59 13.32 1.39
CA PRO A 581 15.06 14.66 1.62
C PRO A 581 13.94 15.69 1.49
N PHE A 582 14.02 16.77 2.26
CA PHE A 582 13.25 18.00 2.07
C PHE A 582 13.83 18.85 0.95
N GLU A 583 12.97 19.58 0.23
CA GLU A 583 13.40 20.60 -0.73
C GLU A 583 14.19 21.70 0.01
N THR A 584 15.37 22.08 -0.49
CA THR A 584 16.23 23.11 0.13
C THR A 584 15.48 24.43 0.39
N ARG A 585 14.52 24.77 -0.47
CA ARG A 585 13.66 25.96 -0.31
C ARG A 585 12.89 25.94 1.02
N MET A 586 12.46 24.78 1.51
CA MET A 586 11.72 24.67 2.77
C MET A 586 12.57 25.04 3.99
N LEU A 587 13.86 24.70 3.96
CA LEU A 587 14.80 25.08 5.02
C LEU A 587 14.99 26.60 5.03
N THR A 588 15.16 27.22 3.86
CA THR A 588 15.31 28.68 3.73
C THR A 588 14.03 29.42 4.14
N LEU A 589 12.86 28.96 3.70
CA LEU A 589 11.57 29.61 4.00
C LEU A 589 11.23 29.62 5.48
N THR A 590 11.73 28.65 6.24
CA THR A 590 11.46 28.51 7.67
C THR A 590 12.56 29.15 8.51
N ASN A 591 13.41 29.99 7.92
CA ASN A 591 14.58 30.58 8.57
C ASN A 591 15.47 29.52 9.26
N ASN A 592 15.62 28.35 8.63
CA ASN A 592 16.34 27.17 9.11
C ASN A 592 15.80 26.55 10.42
N LEU A 593 14.54 26.82 10.77
CA LEU A 593 13.83 26.05 11.81
C LEU A 593 13.64 24.59 11.39
N TRP A 594 13.48 24.35 10.09
CA TRP A 594 13.55 23.00 9.54
C TRP A 594 15.01 22.63 9.28
N LYS A 595 15.34 21.39 9.62
CA LYS A 595 16.59 20.73 9.26
C LYS A 595 16.31 19.63 8.26
N GLN A 596 17.33 19.29 7.50
CA GLN A 596 17.25 18.16 6.60
C GLN A 596 17.21 16.84 7.40
N ASN A 597 16.67 15.79 6.77
CA ASN A 597 16.75 14.44 7.33
C ASN A 597 18.20 13.91 7.40
N PRO A 598 18.48 12.96 8.31
CA PRO A 598 19.83 12.43 8.49
C PRO A 598 20.49 11.97 7.18
N GLY A 599 21.76 12.32 7.00
CA GLY A 599 22.59 11.87 5.88
C GLY A 599 22.41 12.62 4.55
N TRP A 600 21.50 13.60 4.48
CA TRP A 600 21.22 14.38 3.27
C TRP A 600 21.92 15.76 3.23
N ASP A 601 22.48 16.22 4.35
CA ASP A 601 23.21 17.49 4.47
C ASP A 601 24.66 17.46 3.93
N LYS A 602 25.07 16.36 3.31
CA LYS A 602 26.45 16.10 2.89
C LYS A 602 26.62 16.10 1.39
#